data_AF-A0A7V9ZT08-F1
#
_entry.id   AF-A0A7V9ZT08-F1
#
_cell.length_a   1.000
_cell.length_b   1.000
_cell.length_c   1.000
_cell.angle_alpha   90.00
_cell.angle_beta   90.00
_cell.angle_gamma   90.00
#
_symmetry.space_group_name_H-M   'P 1'
#
loop_
_entity.id
_entity.type
_entity.pdbx_description
1 polymer ?
#
loop_
_entity_poly.entity_id
_entity_poly.type
_entity_poly.pdbx_seq_one_letter_code
_entity_poly.pdbx_strand_id
1 'polypeptide(L)'
;MKPIIFLFLIAAIFAVSVFAQNVKPKLPALPADIADWKGENSDKILDNPIIKTRLKKLLGKKNYASFLESFETLTPIEKTNDILFSSGCLLHACTHLESAIAIDLVNNTIHAAIYNEVKKTKYFNERGSKTPKSITNWADRLNSLKNNENSFESQFNPEDVAHDFIILKVLM
;
A
#
# COMPACT_ATOMS: atom_id res chain seq x y z
N MET A 1 45.17 57.43 -18.78
CA MET A 1 45.11 55.95 -18.73
C MET A 1 44.13 55.55 -17.63
N LYS A 2 42.97 54.99 -18.00
CA LYS A 2 42.00 54.27 -17.16
C LYS A 2 42.50 52.81 -17.02
N PRO A 3 42.28 52.04 -15.93
CA PRO A 3 40.93 51.75 -15.42
C PRO A 3 40.81 51.51 -13.88
N ILE A 4 39.91 52.24 -13.22
CA ILE A 4 39.43 51.94 -11.83
C ILE A 4 37.91 51.66 -11.88
N ILE A 5 37.45 50.98 -12.93
CA ILE A 5 36.02 50.69 -13.14
C ILE A 5 35.88 49.20 -13.44
N PHE A 6 36.18 48.34 -12.47
CA PHE A 6 35.89 46.90 -12.61
C PHE A 6 35.51 46.21 -11.29
N LEU A 7 35.45 46.93 -10.16
CA LEU A 7 35.23 46.33 -8.85
C LEU A 7 33.81 46.52 -8.26
N PHE A 8 32.86 47.08 -9.01
CA PHE A 8 31.50 47.35 -8.51
C PHE A 8 30.38 46.55 -9.19
N LEU A 9 30.69 45.69 -10.17
CA LEU A 9 29.66 45.01 -10.99
C LEU A 9 29.42 43.53 -10.65
N ILE A 10 30.10 42.97 -9.64
CA ILE A 10 29.94 41.55 -9.26
C ILE A 10 29.13 41.38 -7.95
N ALA A 11 28.90 42.45 -7.17
CA ALA A 11 28.19 42.37 -5.90
C ALA A 11 26.65 42.52 -5.99
N ALA A 12 26.08 42.57 -7.21
CA ALA A 12 24.65 42.85 -7.42
C ALA A 12 23.87 41.70 -8.10
N ILE A 13 24.33 40.45 -7.96
CA ILE A 13 23.64 39.26 -8.53
C ILE A 13 23.43 38.16 -7.46
N PHE A 14 23.22 38.53 -6.19
CA PHE A 14 23.04 37.55 -5.10
C PHE A 14 21.73 37.65 -4.32
N ALA A 15 20.74 38.40 -4.78
CA ALA A 15 19.47 38.52 -4.04
C ALA A 15 18.25 38.64 -4.97
N VAL A 16 18.08 37.71 -5.90
CA VAL A 16 16.72 37.41 -6.38
C VAL A 16 16.26 36.15 -5.67
N SER A 17 15.59 36.42 -4.57
CA SER A 17 14.85 35.54 -3.69
C SER A 17 14.00 34.55 -4.49
N VAL A 18 14.46 33.30 -4.63
CA VAL A 18 13.58 32.19 -4.99
C VAL A 18 12.92 31.73 -3.69
N PHE A 19 11.95 32.49 -3.20
CA PHE A 19 10.90 31.93 -2.34
C PHE A 19 10.01 31.08 -3.23
N ALA A 20 10.44 29.85 -3.53
CA ALA A 20 9.53 28.83 -4.00
C ALA A 20 8.52 28.61 -2.87
N GLN A 21 7.34 29.20 -3.02
CA GLN A 21 6.23 28.97 -2.09
C GLN A 21 5.97 27.47 -2.08
N ASN A 22 6.31 26.82 -0.97
CA ASN A 22 6.03 25.41 -0.68
C ASN A 22 4.52 25.22 -0.47
N VAL A 23 3.70 25.60 -1.46
CA VAL A 23 2.28 25.30 -1.48
C VAL A 23 2.19 23.82 -1.79
N LYS A 24 2.00 23.00 -0.75
CA LYS A 24 1.72 21.57 -0.92
C LYS A 24 0.56 21.45 -1.91
N PRO A 25 0.71 20.74 -3.05
CA PRO A 25 -0.33 20.70 -4.06
C PRO A 25 -1.64 20.17 -3.45
N LYS A 26 -2.72 20.94 -3.59
CA LYS A 26 -4.05 20.58 -3.09
C LYS A 26 -4.50 19.30 -3.78
N LEU A 27 -4.73 18.25 -3.00
CA LEU A 27 -5.30 16.99 -3.51
C LEU A 27 -6.77 17.23 -3.93
N PRO A 28 -7.24 16.60 -5.02
CA PRO A 28 -8.67 16.59 -5.33
C PRO A 28 -9.49 16.05 -4.15
N ALA A 29 -10.64 16.65 -3.86
CA ALA A 29 -11.51 16.22 -2.77
C ALA A 29 -12.06 14.81 -3.03
N LEU A 30 -12.25 14.02 -1.97
CA LEU A 30 -12.98 12.75 -2.09
C LEU A 30 -14.43 13.00 -2.55
N PRO A 31 -15.08 12.01 -3.19
CA PRO A 31 -16.52 12.05 -3.45
C PRO A 31 -17.32 12.33 -2.17
N ALA A 32 -18.35 13.16 -2.26
CA ALA A 32 -19.12 13.60 -1.09
C ALA A 32 -19.93 12.46 -0.45
N ASP A 33 -20.37 11.51 -1.27
CA ASP A 33 -21.16 10.32 -0.91
C ASP A 33 -20.30 9.12 -0.49
N ILE A 34 -18.97 9.27 -0.46
CA ILE A 34 -18.06 8.14 -0.25
C ILE A 34 -18.33 7.41 1.07
N ALA A 35 -18.81 8.12 2.09
CA ALA A 35 -19.13 7.58 3.40
C ALA A 35 -20.25 6.52 3.38
N ASP A 36 -21.06 6.50 2.32
CA ASP A 36 -22.20 5.61 2.12
C ASP A 36 -21.82 4.33 1.36
N TRP A 37 -20.59 4.23 0.85
CA TRP A 37 -20.14 3.06 0.07
C TRP A 37 -19.82 1.83 0.92
N LYS A 38 -20.14 1.86 2.22
CA LYS A 38 -20.02 0.69 3.10
C LYS A 38 -20.87 -0.46 2.55
N GLY A 39 -20.26 -1.64 2.41
CA GLY A 39 -20.93 -2.85 1.92
C GLY A 39 -20.91 -3.02 0.40
N GLU A 40 -20.54 -1.98 -0.35
CA GLU A 40 -20.27 -2.10 -1.79
C GLU A 40 -18.94 -2.82 -2.03
N ASN A 41 -18.70 -3.30 -3.25
CA ASN A 41 -17.45 -3.96 -3.61
C ASN A 41 -16.28 -2.96 -3.79
N SER A 42 -15.04 -3.45 -3.67
CA SER A 42 -13.82 -2.63 -3.79
C SER A 42 -13.71 -1.85 -5.12
N ASP A 43 -14.29 -2.36 -6.21
CA ASP A 43 -14.30 -1.72 -7.53
C ASP A 43 -14.92 -0.31 -7.48
N LYS A 44 -15.93 -0.08 -6.64
CA LYS A 44 -16.50 1.24 -6.39
C LYS A 44 -15.43 2.27 -6.01
N ILE A 45 -14.45 1.87 -5.19
CA ILE A 45 -13.30 2.71 -4.82
C ILE A 45 -12.27 2.78 -5.95
N LEU A 46 -11.91 1.64 -6.53
CA LEU A 46 -10.80 1.53 -7.48
C LEU A 46 -11.08 2.19 -8.84
N ASP A 47 -12.34 2.19 -9.26
CA ASP A 47 -12.79 2.78 -10.53
C ASP A 47 -13.23 4.23 -10.41
N ASN A 48 -13.41 4.75 -9.19
CA ASN A 48 -13.67 6.17 -9.02
C ASN A 48 -12.50 7.01 -9.56
N PRO A 49 -12.73 7.94 -10.51
CA PRO A 49 -11.65 8.63 -11.21
C PRO A 49 -10.79 9.50 -10.29
N ILE A 50 -11.38 10.08 -9.25
CA ILE A 50 -10.66 10.92 -8.29
C ILE A 50 -9.74 10.05 -7.41
N ILE A 51 -10.28 8.99 -6.83
CA ILE A 51 -9.51 8.06 -5.98
C ILE A 51 -8.42 7.40 -6.82
N LYS A 52 -8.74 6.92 -8.03
CA LYS A 52 -7.81 6.33 -8.99
C LYS A 52 -6.63 7.24 -9.29
N THR A 53 -6.89 8.53 -9.51
CA THR A 53 -5.84 9.54 -9.77
C THR A 53 -4.93 9.73 -8.56
N ARG A 54 -5.52 9.83 -7.36
CA ARG A 54 -4.79 9.98 -6.10
C ARG A 54 -3.94 8.75 -5.79
N LEU A 55 -4.48 7.54 -5.96
CA LEU A 55 -3.78 6.27 -5.81
C LEU A 55 -2.59 6.14 -6.76
N LYS A 56 -2.76 6.46 -8.04
CA LYS A 56 -1.66 6.45 -9.02
C LYS A 56 -0.52 7.37 -8.60
N LYS A 57 -0.86 8.57 -8.10
CA LYS A 57 0.12 9.53 -7.61
C LYS A 57 0.82 9.03 -6.34
N LEU A 58 0.06 8.46 -5.40
CA LEU A 58 0.55 7.96 -4.12
C LEU A 58 1.51 6.78 -4.29
N LEU A 59 1.14 5.81 -5.12
CA LEU A 59 1.86 4.55 -5.30
C LEU A 59 2.99 4.66 -6.33
N GLY A 60 2.85 5.57 -7.30
CA GLY A 60 3.67 5.59 -8.50
C GLY A 60 3.40 4.41 -9.43
N LYS A 61 3.93 4.46 -10.65
CA LYS A 61 3.56 3.52 -11.75
C LYS A 61 3.72 2.04 -11.36
N LYS A 62 4.87 1.66 -10.80
CA LYS A 62 5.20 0.26 -10.50
C LYS A 62 4.33 -0.32 -9.38
N ASN A 63 4.23 0.39 -8.25
CA ASN A 63 3.46 -0.12 -7.11
C ASN A 63 1.96 -0.06 -7.41
N TYR A 64 1.49 0.91 -8.20
CA TYR A 64 0.09 0.96 -8.61
C TYR A 64 -0.33 -0.26 -9.44
N ALA A 65 0.52 -0.72 -10.36
CA ALA A 65 0.24 -1.93 -11.14
C ALA A 65 0.13 -3.17 -10.24
N SER A 66 1.12 -3.39 -9.37
CA SER A 66 1.11 -4.51 -8.41
C SER A 66 -0.04 -4.42 -7.40
N PHE A 67 -0.43 -3.22 -7.00
CA PHE A 67 -1.59 -2.99 -6.15
C PHE A 67 -2.87 -3.47 -6.84
N LEU A 68 -3.13 -3.05 -8.08
CA LEU A 68 -4.33 -3.46 -8.82
C LEU A 68 -4.36 -4.96 -9.12
N GLU A 69 -3.20 -5.55 -9.43
CA GLU A 69 -3.06 -6.99 -9.68
C GLU A 69 -3.52 -7.82 -8.47
N SER A 70 -3.33 -7.32 -7.25
CA SER A 70 -3.84 -8.00 -6.06
C SER A 70 -5.33 -7.81 -5.79
N PHE A 71 -6.07 -7.00 -6.57
CA PHE A 71 -7.52 -6.79 -6.40
C PHE A 71 -8.36 -7.62 -7.40
N GLU A 72 -7.89 -8.81 -7.78
CA GLU A 72 -8.68 -9.75 -8.57
C GLU A 72 -9.87 -10.32 -7.78
N THR A 73 -9.68 -10.55 -6.48
CA THR A 73 -10.79 -10.88 -5.57
C THR A 73 -11.28 -9.60 -4.89
N LEU A 74 -12.47 -9.14 -5.27
CA LEU A 74 -13.10 -7.97 -4.65
C LEU A 74 -13.66 -8.32 -3.27
N THR A 75 -13.44 -7.45 -2.29
CA THR A 75 -14.02 -7.58 -0.96
C THR A 75 -15.01 -6.44 -0.71
N PRO A 76 -16.05 -6.66 0.12
CA PRO A 76 -16.91 -5.59 0.56
C PRO A 76 -16.10 -4.49 1.27
N ILE A 77 -16.48 -3.24 1.05
CA ILE A 77 -15.91 -2.08 1.73
C ILE A 77 -16.45 -2.07 3.15
N GLU A 78 -15.54 -2.17 4.11
CA GLU A 78 -15.85 -2.05 5.52
C GLU A 78 -15.74 -0.59 5.97
N LYS A 79 -16.58 -0.20 6.93
CA LYS A 79 -16.48 1.11 7.59
C LYS A 79 -16.34 0.91 9.08
N THR A 80 -15.21 1.35 9.62
CA THR A 80 -14.96 1.39 11.06
C THR A 80 -14.63 2.83 11.45
N ASN A 81 -15.50 3.46 12.24
CA ASN A 81 -15.46 4.89 12.52
C ASN A 81 -15.44 5.71 11.21
N ASP A 82 -14.47 6.61 11.07
CA ASP A 82 -14.26 7.46 9.91
C ASP A 82 -13.30 6.86 8.87
N ILE A 83 -13.02 5.56 8.95
CA ILE A 83 -12.16 4.85 8.00
C ILE A 83 -13.01 3.90 7.16
N LEU A 84 -13.00 4.10 5.85
CA LEU A 84 -13.37 3.06 4.89
C LEU A 84 -12.17 2.20 4.61
N PHE A 85 -12.35 0.88 4.60
CA PHE A 85 -11.29 -0.09 4.40
C PHE A 85 -11.72 -1.16 3.41
N SER A 86 -10.82 -1.56 2.54
CA SER A 86 -11.01 -2.73 1.69
C SER A 86 -9.65 -3.34 1.35
N SER A 87 -9.62 -4.65 1.11
CA SER A 87 -8.42 -5.38 0.73
C SER A 87 -8.69 -6.30 -0.44
N GLY A 88 -7.65 -6.67 -1.16
CA GLY A 88 -7.71 -7.65 -2.24
C GLY A 88 -6.57 -8.65 -2.09
N CYS A 89 -6.82 -9.87 -2.58
CA CYS A 89 -5.77 -10.82 -2.89
C CYS A 89 -5.82 -11.27 -4.36
N LEU A 90 -4.65 -11.68 -4.85
CA LEU A 90 -4.49 -12.34 -6.14
C LEU A 90 -5.27 -13.66 -6.14
N LEU A 91 -5.98 -13.98 -7.23
CA LEU A 91 -6.76 -15.20 -7.31
C LEU A 91 -5.85 -16.42 -7.15
N HIS A 92 -6.26 -17.39 -6.32
CA HIS A 92 -5.50 -18.61 -5.98
C HIS A 92 -4.14 -18.39 -5.27
N ALA A 93 -3.78 -17.15 -4.94
CA ALA A 93 -2.52 -16.81 -4.29
C ALA A 93 -2.71 -15.77 -3.17
N CYS A 94 -3.88 -15.82 -2.50
CA CYS A 94 -4.08 -15.13 -1.23
C CYS A 94 -3.00 -15.58 -0.25
N THR A 95 -2.57 -14.68 0.64
CA THR A 95 -1.37 -14.74 1.49
C THR A 95 0.00 -14.58 0.82
N HIS A 96 0.13 -14.58 -0.52
CA HIS A 96 1.42 -14.32 -1.18
C HIS A 96 1.60 -12.85 -1.62
N LEU A 97 0.56 -12.30 -2.24
CA LEU A 97 0.48 -10.92 -2.69
C LEU A 97 -0.92 -10.38 -2.41
N GLU A 98 -1.00 -9.47 -1.45
CA GLU A 98 -2.25 -8.82 -1.08
C GLU A 98 -2.04 -7.32 -1.00
N SER A 99 -3.11 -6.55 -1.23
CA SER A 99 -3.08 -5.12 -0.98
C SER A 99 -4.30 -4.66 -0.22
N ALA A 100 -4.13 -3.55 0.48
CA ALA A 100 -5.21 -2.92 1.22
C ALA A 100 -5.25 -1.43 0.95
N ILE A 101 -6.45 -0.87 0.98
CA ILE A 101 -6.73 0.56 0.93
C ILE A 101 -7.54 0.98 2.13
N ALA A 102 -7.19 2.12 2.70
CA ALA A 102 -7.98 2.81 3.69
C ALA A 102 -8.18 4.27 3.29
N ILE A 103 -9.38 4.78 3.50
CA ILE A 103 -9.74 6.17 3.24
C ILE A 103 -10.18 6.78 4.56
N ASP A 104 -9.44 7.79 5.00
CA ASP A 104 -9.78 8.60 6.15
C ASP A 104 -10.72 9.73 5.72
N LEU A 105 -11.98 9.62 6.15
CA LEU A 105 -13.05 10.54 5.80
C LEU A 105 -12.88 11.91 6.46
N VAL A 106 -12.27 11.97 7.64
CA VAL A 106 -12.06 13.21 8.41
C VAL A 106 -10.90 14.00 7.81
N ASN A 107 -9.77 13.34 7.61
CA ASN A 107 -8.55 13.98 7.10
C ASN A 107 -8.54 14.10 5.57
N ASN A 108 -9.50 13.46 4.89
CA ASN A 108 -9.59 13.40 3.43
C ASN A 108 -8.25 12.89 2.85
N THR A 109 -7.79 11.74 3.36
CA THR A 109 -6.54 11.09 2.95
C THR A 109 -6.73 9.63 2.56
N ILE A 110 -5.98 9.21 1.56
CA ILE A 110 -5.91 7.83 1.09
C ILE A 110 -4.62 7.20 1.60
N HIS A 111 -4.75 5.97 2.06
CA HIS A 111 -3.69 5.13 2.55
C HIS A 111 -3.76 3.80 1.81
N ALA A 112 -2.61 3.25 1.45
CA ALA A 112 -2.52 1.97 0.77
C ALA A 112 -1.36 1.16 1.35
N ALA A 113 -1.48 -0.15 1.27
CA ALA A 113 -0.40 -1.06 1.60
C ALA A 113 -0.34 -2.21 0.60
N ILE A 114 0.88 -2.69 0.35
CA ILE A 114 1.15 -3.87 -0.46
C ILE A 114 1.92 -4.83 0.43
N TYR A 115 1.31 -5.98 0.69
CA TYR A 115 1.90 -7.11 1.36
C TYR A 115 2.53 -8.04 0.33
N ASN A 116 3.73 -8.53 0.64
CA ASN A 116 4.38 -9.58 -0.14
C ASN A 116 4.97 -10.57 0.86
N GLU A 117 4.75 -11.85 0.67
CA GLU A 117 5.20 -12.84 1.65
C GLU A 117 6.72 -12.79 1.89
N VAL A 118 7.51 -12.55 0.85
CA VAL A 118 8.98 -12.56 0.91
C VAL A 118 9.55 -11.23 1.44
N LYS A 119 8.81 -10.12 1.29
CA LYS A 119 9.31 -8.76 1.57
C LYS A 119 8.47 -8.08 2.63
N LYS A 120 9.08 -7.17 3.41
CA LYS A 120 8.31 -6.35 4.35
C LYS A 120 7.19 -5.59 3.65
N THR A 121 6.02 -5.55 4.28
CA THR A 121 4.86 -4.76 3.84
C THR A 121 5.27 -3.32 3.56
N LYS A 122 4.86 -2.81 2.40
CA LYS A 122 5.08 -1.42 2.01
C LYS A 122 3.84 -0.61 2.33
N TYR A 123 4.04 0.53 2.98
CA TYR A 123 2.97 1.45 3.34
C TYR A 123 3.11 2.76 2.56
N PHE A 124 1.98 3.26 2.07
CA PHE A 124 1.89 4.49 1.30
C PHE A 124 0.79 5.35 1.90
N ASN A 125 1.16 6.51 2.44
CA ASN A 125 0.23 7.40 3.13
C ASN A 125 0.27 8.78 2.49
N GLU A 126 -0.88 9.29 2.07
CA GLU A 126 -0.94 10.68 1.62
C GLU A 126 -0.57 11.64 2.76
N ARG A 127 0.05 12.76 2.37
CA ARG A 127 0.44 13.86 3.27
C ARG A 127 1.40 13.47 4.41
N GLY A 128 2.01 12.27 4.36
CA GLY A 128 2.86 11.77 5.44
C GLY A 128 2.06 11.39 6.70
N SER A 129 0.75 11.18 6.55
CA SER A 129 -0.12 10.74 7.64
C SER A 129 0.32 9.38 8.19
N LYS A 130 -0.03 9.10 9.45
CA LYS A 130 0.18 7.77 10.05
C LYS A 130 -0.68 6.73 9.32
N THR A 131 -0.16 5.51 9.22
CA THR A 131 -0.93 4.38 8.67
C THR A 131 -2.12 4.07 9.58
N PRO A 132 -3.35 3.96 9.04
CA PRO A 132 -4.53 3.58 9.81
C PRO A 132 -4.41 2.19 10.42
N LYS A 133 -5.04 1.99 11.60
CA LYS A 133 -5.04 0.69 12.29
C LYS A 133 -5.64 -0.44 11.46
N SER A 134 -6.62 -0.15 10.61
CA SER A 134 -7.22 -1.16 9.71
C SER A 134 -6.17 -1.80 8.80
N ILE A 135 -5.26 -1.00 8.23
CA ILE A 135 -4.15 -1.47 7.41
C ILE A 135 -3.10 -2.21 8.25
N THR A 136 -2.71 -1.69 9.42
CA THR A 136 -1.69 -2.39 10.24
C THR A 136 -2.21 -3.73 10.74
N ASN A 137 -3.45 -3.78 11.22
CA ASN A 137 -4.07 -5.02 11.70
C ASN A 137 -4.21 -6.05 10.57
N TRP A 138 -4.58 -5.61 9.35
CA TRP A 138 -4.59 -6.47 8.17
C TRP A 138 -3.20 -7.04 7.87
N ALA A 139 -2.16 -6.20 7.85
CA ALA A 139 -0.80 -6.64 7.58
C ALA A 139 -0.28 -7.60 8.67
N ASP A 140 -0.57 -7.32 9.94
CA ASP A 140 -0.19 -8.17 11.07
C ASP A 140 -0.86 -9.54 11.00
N ARG A 141 -2.13 -9.59 10.57
CA ARG A 141 -2.84 -10.87 10.30
C ARG A 141 -2.17 -11.66 9.19
N LEU A 142 -1.74 -11.04 8.10
CA LEU A 142 -1.03 -11.75 7.02
C LEU A 142 0.33 -12.28 7.47
N ASN A 143 1.05 -11.49 8.28
CA ASN A 143 2.32 -11.94 8.86
C ASN A 143 2.13 -13.12 9.82
N SER A 144 1.05 -13.14 10.62
CA SER A 144 0.79 -14.27 11.52
C SER A 144 0.41 -15.55 10.77
N LEU A 145 -0.39 -15.44 9.70
CA LEU A 145 -0.73 -16.57 8.84
C LEU A 145 0.53 -17.20 8.22
N LYS A 146 1.41 -16.37 7.67
CA LYS A 146 2.70 -16.81 7.14
C LYS A 146 3.54 -17.54 8.19
N ASN A 147 3.66 -16.99 9.40
CA ASN A 147 4.49 -17.62 10.44
C ASN A 147 3.93 -18.99 10.87
N ASN A 148 2.61 -19.14 10.89
CA ASN A 148 1.97 -20.40 11.22
C ASN A 148 2.16 -21.46 10.13
N GLU A 149 2.07 -21.07 8.85
CA GLU A 149 2.36 -21.96 7.71
C GLU A 149 3.77 -22.53 7.78
N ASN A 150 4.78 -21.67 7.98
CA ASN A 150 6.17 -22.08 8.16
C ASN A 150 6.35 -23.02 9.37
N SER A 151 5.58 -22.82 10.45
CA SER A 151 5.65 -23.68 11.63
C SER A 151 5.11 -25.08 11.37
N PHE A 152 4.06 -25.20 10.54
CA PHE A 152 3.48 -26.49 10.15
C PHE A 152 4.41 -27.26 9.20
N GLU A 153 5.00 -26.58 8.21
CA GLU A 153 5.97 -27.22 7.30
C GLU A 153 7.22 -27.70 8.05
N SER A 154 7.69 -26.97 9.05
CA SER A 154 8.85 -27.38 9.87
C SER A 154 8.61 -28.65 10.72
N GLN A 155 7.36 -29.07 10.89
CA GLN A 155 6.99 -30.29 11.63
C GLN A 155 6.92 -31.52 10.72
N PHE A 156 6.92 -31.35 9.39
CA PHE A 156 7.03 -32.46 8.46
C PHE A 156 8.51 -32.71 8.13
N ASN A 157 9.11 -33.67 8.83
CA ASN A 157 10.42 -34.18 8.44
C ASN A 157 10.22 -35.15 7.26
N PRO A 158 10.76 -34.90 6.05
CA PRO A 158 10.61 -35.82 4.92
C PRO A 158 11.21 -37.21 5.18
N GLU A 159 12.08 -37.35 6.19
CA GLU A 159 12.60 -38.64 6.64
C GLU A 159 11.53 -39.48 7.38
N ASP A 160 10.57 -38.87 8.08
CA ASP A 160 9.53 -39.61 8.81
C ASP A 160 8.48 -40.22 7.86
N VAL A 161 8.25 -39.62 6.69
CA VAL A 161 7.32 -40.15 5.67
C VAL A 161 7.91 -41.35 4.92
N ALA A 162 9.25 -41.45 4.85
CA ALA A 162 9.92 -42.58 4.21
C ALA A 162 9.83 -43.88 5.03
N HIS A 163 9.64 -43.79 6.35
CA HIS A 163 9.49 -44.97 7.20
C HIS A 163 8.11 -45.64 7.09
N ASP A 164 7.04 -44.89 6.82
CA ASP A 164 5.68 -45.45 6.70
C ASP A 164 5.44 -46.18 5.37
N PHE A 165 6.16 -45.81 4.29
CA PHE A 165 6.10 -46.54 3.02
C PHE A 165 6.93 -47.84 3.01
N ILE A 166 7.86 -48.01 3.96
CA ILE A 166 8.66 -49.24 4.07
C ILE A 166 7.87 -50.34 4.81
N ILE A 167 6.99 -49.99 5.75
CA ILE A 167 6.17 -50.99 6.47
C ILE A 167 5.12 -51.63 5.55
N LEU A 168 4.63 -50.95 4.52
CA LEU A 168 3.69 -51.54 3.55
C LEU A 168 4.33 -52.49 2.52
N LYS A 169 5.66 -52.47 2.35
CA LYS A 169 6.37 -53.33 1.38
C LYS A 169 6.94 -54.62 1.96
N VAL A 170 6.88 -54.82 3.28
CA VAL A 170 7.34 -56.05 3.95
C VAL A 170 6.20 -57.05 4.18
N LEU A 171 4.95 -56.70 3.83
CA LEU A 171 3.76 -57.53 3.97
C LEU A 171 3.13 -57.99 2.63
N MET A 172 3.87 -57.91 1.52
CA MET A 172 3.49 -58.54 0.24
C MET A 172 4.53 -59.54 -0.23
#